data_AF-A0A7C3UBT5-F1
#
_entry.id   AF-A0A7C3UBT5-F1
#
_cell.length_a   1.000
_cell.length_b   1.000
_cell.length_c   1.000
_cell.angle_alpha   90.00
_cell.angle_beta   90.00
_cell.angle_gamma   90.00
#
_symmetry.space_group_name_H-M   'P 1'
#
loop_
_entity.id
_entity.type
_entity.pdbx_description
1 polymer ?
#
loop_
_entity_poly.entity_id
_entity_poly.type
_entity_poly.pdbx_seq_one_letter_code
_entity_poly.pdbx_strand_id
1 'polypeptide(L)'
;MPKEFMYRGYTLDQLKQLPMDEFIKLLPSRQRRSLLRGLTPQQKILLEKLRKKRKGEEEGKNVLKTHCRDMIILPEMVGLTILVYIGKAFPP
;
A
#
# COMPACT_ATOMS: atom_id res chain seq x y z
N MET A 1 7.90 -13.83 24.13
CA MET A 1 7.19 -14.11 22.85
C MET A 1 7.12 -12.81 22.06
N PRO A 2 7.41 -12.81 20.75
CA PRO A 2 7.27 -11.61 19.93
C PRO A 2 5.80 -11.16 19.92
N LYS A 3 5.55 -9.88 20.15
CA LYS A 3 4.20 -9.30 20.02
C LYS A 3 3.80 -9.36 18.54
N GLU A 4 2.74 -10.09 18.24
CA GLU A 4 2.14 -10.07 16.91
C GLU A 4 1.54 -8.69 16.64
N PHE A 5 1.80 -8.16 15.45
CA PHE A 5 1.25 -6.87 15.06
C PHE A 5 -0.23 -7.02 14.74
N MET A 6 -1.07 -6.30 15.48
CA MET A 6 -2.51 -6.24 15.26
C MET A 6 -2.93 -4.82 14.93
N TYR A 7 -3.76 -4.66 13.90
CA TYR A 7 -4.37 -3.39 13.55
C TYR A 7 -5.87 -3.48 13.77
N ARG A 8 -6.39 -2.71 14.74
CA ARG A 8 -7.83 -2.69 15.10
C ARG A 8 -8.44 -4.09 15.29
N GLY A 9 -7.67 -5.01 15.88
CA GLY A 9 -8.11 -6.38 16.15
C GLY A 9 -7.85 -7.39 15.03
N TYR A 10 -7.26 -6.98 13.90
CA TYR A 10 -6.92 -7.88 12.79
C TYR A 10 -5.41 -8.14 12.73
N THR A 11 -5.04 -9.38 12.42
CA THR A 11 -3.66 -9.75 12.11
C THR A 11 -3.29 -9.32 10.68
N LEU A 12 -1.99 -9.27 10.37
CA LEU A 12 -1.52 -8.89 9.02
C LEU A 12 -2.08 -9.81 7.92
N ASP A 13 -2.22 -11.11 8.20
CA ASP A 13 -2.70 -12.06 7.20
C ASP A 13 -4.21 -11.90 6.96
N GLN A 14 -4.97 -11.61 8.01
CA GLN A 14 -6.38 -11.25 7.89
C GLN A 14 -6.55 -9.96 7.09
N LEU A 15 -5.73 -8.93 7.37
CA LEU A 15 -5.77 -7.66 6.63
C LEU A 15 -5.46 -7.82 5.14
N LYS A 16 -4.64 -8.81 4.75
CA LYS A 16 -4.32 -9.10 3.34
C LYS A 16 -5.45 -9.81 2.60
N GLN A 17 -6.31 -10.53 3.32
CA GLN A 17 -7.43 -11.28 2.76
C GLN A 17 -8.72 -10.46 2.68
N LEU A 18 -8.85 -9.41 3.52
CA LEU A 18 -10.03 -8.56 3.54
C LEU A 18 -10.24 -7.83 2.19
N PRO A 19 -11.50 -7.71 1.74
CA PRO A 19 -11.82 -6.87 0.59
C PRO A 19 -11.60 -5.39 0.91
N MET A 20 -11.33 -4.60 -0.13
CA MET A 20 -11.01 -3.17 0.00
C MET A 20 -12.12 -2.40 0.73
N ASP A 21 -13.39 -2.73 0.49
CA ASP A 21 -14.54 -2.03 1.07
C ASP A 21 -14.66 -2.21 2.59
N GLU A 22 -14.29 -3.40 3.10
CA GLU A 22 -14.25 -3.65 4.53
C GLU A 22 -13.02 -2.99 5.16
N PHE A 23 -11.89 -3.03 4.48
CA PHE A 23 -10.68 -2.32 4.91
C PHE A 23 -10.91 -0.80 5.02
N ILE A 24 -11.67 -0.21 4.09
CA ILE A 24 -12.02 1.22 4.12
C ILE A 24 -12.79 1.58 5.40
N LYS A 25 -13.67 0.71 5.90
CA LYS A 25 -14.43 0.94 7.14
C LYS A 25 -13.52 0.91 8.37
N LEU A 26 -12.45 0.13 8.32
CA LEU A 26 -11.44 0.03 9.37
C LEU A 26 -10.46 1.21 9.38
N LEU A 27 -10.48 2.13 8.41
CA LEU A 27 -9.55 3.25 8.39
C LEU A 27 -10.05 4.47 9.18
N PRO A 28 -9.15 5.36 9.65
CA PRO A 28 -9.54 6.66 10.19
C PRO A 28 -10.18 7.58 9.13
N SER A 29 -10.90 8.61 9.58
CA SER A 29 -11.75 9.46 8.75
C SER A 29 -11.04 10.09 7.54
N ARG A 30 -9.77 10.50 7.69
CA ARG A 30 -8.98 11.12 6.61
C ARG A 30 -8.75 10.14 5.46
N GLN A 31 -8.24 8.95 5.78
CA GLN A 31 -7.92 7.92 4.81
C GLN A 31 -9.18 7.39 4.13
N ARG A 32 -10.26 7.22 4.90
CA ARG A 32 -11.57 6.84 4.37
C ARG A 32 -12.09 7.85 3.36
N ARG A 33 -11.97 9.16 3.65
CA ARG A 33 -12.38 10.24 2.74
C ARG A 33 -11.60 10.21 1.42
N SER A 34 -10.29 9.96 1.47
CA SER A 34 -9.47 9.87 0.26
C SER A 34 -9.85 8.69 -0.63
N LEU A 35 -10.11 7.51 -0.04
CA LEU A 35 -10.50 6.33 -0.82
C LEU A 35 -11.92 6.45 -1.39
N LEU A 36 -12.87 7.02 -0.63
CA LEU A 36 -14.25 7.24 -1.08
C LEU A 36 -14.35 8.29 -2.21
N ARG A 37 -13.47 9.29 -2.22
CA ARG A 37 -13.39 10.27 -3.31
C ARG A 37 -12.80 9.69 -4.60
N GLY A 38 -12.13 8.54 -4.51
CA GLY A 38 -11.52 7.85 -5.64
C GLY A 38 -10.01 8.07 -5.74
N LEU A 39 -9.37 7.11 -6.39
CA LEU A 39 -7.93 7.10 -6.64
C LEU A 39 -7.59 7.91 -7.90
N THR A 40 -6.52 8.70 -7.83
CA THR A 40 -6.03 9.42 -9.01
C THR A 40 -5.46 8.45 -10.04
N PRO A 41 -5.39 8.82 -11.34
CA PRO A 41 -4.84 7.95 -12.38
C PRO A 41 -3.41 7.46 -12.07
N GLN A 42 -2.60 8.32 -11.47
CA GLN A 42 -1.23 7.98 -11.06
C GLN A 42 -1.20 6.89 -9.97
N GLN A 43 -2.13 6.95 -9.02
CA GLN A 43 -2.28 5.94 -7.97
C GLN A 43 -2.76 4.59 -8.54
N LYS A 44 -3.61 4.60 -9.57
CA LYS A 44 -4.04 3.38 -10.26
C LYS A 44 -2.86 2.68 -10.95
N ILE A 45 -2.04 3.44 -11.68
CA ILE A 45 -0.81 2.91 -12.32
C ILE A 45 0.14 2.32 -11.27
N LEU A 46 0.25 2.97 -10.11
CA LEU A 46 1.08 2.47 -9.01
C LEU A 46 0.54 1.13 -8.48
N LEU A 47 -0.78 1.01 -8.26
CA LEU A 47 -1.41 -0.24 -7.83
C LEU A 47 -1.22 -1.38 -8.84
N GLU A 48 -1.35 -1.09 -10.14
CA GLU A 48 -1.08 -2.09 -11.17
C GLU A 48 0.38 -2.57 -11.14
N LYS A 49 1.33 -1.64 -11.01
CA LYS A 49 2.75 -1.98 -10.87
C LYS A 49 3.02 -2.83 -9.62
N LEU A 50 2.39 -2.51 -8.49
CA LEU A 50 2.50 -3.32 -7.27
C LEU A 50 1.95 -4.73 -7.45
N ARG A 51 0.79 -4.86 -8.11
CA ARG A 51 0.18 -6.17 -8.38
C ARG A 51 1.04 -7.03 -9.30
N LYS A 52 1.65 -6.44 -10.33
CA LYS A 52 2.61 -7.14 -11.21
C LYS A 52 3.84 -7.60 -10.44
N LYS A 53 4.44 -6.72 -9.62
CA LYS A 53 5.58 -7.08 -8.77
C LYS A 53 5.27 -8.19 -7.78
N ARG A 54 4.09 -8.16 -7.14
CA ARG A 54 3.66 -9.20 -6.20
C ARG A 54 3.48 -10.56 -6.88
N LYS A 55 3.08 -10.59 -8.15
CA LYS A 55 2.95 -11.82 -8.95
C LYS A 55 4.28 -12.40 -9.44
N GLY A 56 5.40 -11.68 -9.24
CA GLY A 56 6.72 -12.15 -9.66
C GLY A 56 6.98 -12.06 -11.17
N GLU A 57 6.17 -11.28 -11.91
CA GLU A 57 6.35 -11.09 -13.35
C GLU A 57 7.54 -10.19 -13.71
N GLU A 58 8.11 -9.46 -12.73
CA GLU A 58 9.32 -8.66 -12.92
C GLU A 58 10.49 -9.28 -12.13
N GLU A 59 11.46 -9.84 -12.85
CA GLU A 59 12.77 -10.26 -12.31
C GLU A 59 13.56 -9.02 -11.86
N GLY A 60 13.35 -8.61 -10.62
CA GLY A 60 14.06 -7.49 -10.04
C GLY A 60 13.77 -7.33 -8.55
N LYS A 61 14.65 -6.62 -7.85
CA LYS A 61 14.45 -6.27 -6.43
C LYS A 61 13.04 -5.69 -6.26
N ASN A 62 12.37 -6.01 -5.15
CA ASN A 62 11.02 -5.56 -4.75
C ASN A 62 10.93 -4.04 -4.50
N VAL A 63 11.70 -3.25 -5.24
CA VAL A 63 11.93 -1.82 -5.08
C VAL A 63 11.11 -1.08 -6.12
N LEU A 64 10.15 -0.27 -5.69
CA LEU A 64 9.33 0.58 -6.56
C LEU A 64 9.62 2.05 -6.28
N LYS A 65 9.90 2.83 -7.32
CA LYS A 65 10.05 4.29 -7.21
C LYS A 65 8.69 4.96 -7.42
N THR A 66 8.32 5.87 -6.52
CA THR A 66 7.07 6.64 -6.63
C THR A 66 7.24 8.12 -6.32
N HIS A 67 6.57 8.95 -7.11
CA HIS A 67 6.35 10.37 -6.81
C HIS A 67 5.03 10.61 -6.06
N CYS A 68 4.15 9.61 -5.98
CA CYS A 68 2.86 9.71 -5.30
C CYS A 68 3.05 9.64 -3.78
N ARG A 69 3.23 10.79 -3.14
CA ARG A 69 3.42 10.91 -1.67
C ARG A 69 2.11 10.86 -0.88
N ASP A 70 0.99 11.20 -1.54
CA ASP A 70 -0.33 11.30 -0.90
C ASP A 70 -1.05 9.94 -0.79
N MET A 71 -0.41 8.87 -1.27
CA MET A 71 -1.01 7.55 -1.29
C MET A 71 -1.04 6.92 0.11
N ILE A 72 -2.15 6.28 0.45
CA ILE A 72 -2.31 5.54 1.70
C ILE A 72 -1.63 4.19 1.53
N ILE A 73 -0.89 3.76 2.56
CA ILE A 73 -0.29 2.43 2.61
C ILE A 73 -1.40 1.40 2.78
N LEU A 74 -1.53 0.52 1.79
CA LEU A 74 -2.47 -0.59 1.80
C LEU A 74 -1.79 -1.87 2.32
N PRO A 75 -2.55 -2.83 2.88
CA PRO A 75 -2.01 -4.12 3.32
C PRO A 75 -1.29 -4.88 2.20
N GLU A 76 -1.71 -4.69 0.95
CA GLU A 76 -1.07 -5.27 -0.24
C GLU A 76 0.38 -4.78 -0.47
N MET A 77 0.76 -3.63 0.08
CA MET A 77 2.09 -3.03 -0.08
C MET A 77 3.11 -3.56 0.93
N VAL A 78 2.67 -4.31 1.95
CA VAL A 78 3.54 -4.80 3.01
C VAL A 78 4.49 -5.88 2.46
N GLY A 79 5.79 -5.67 2.63
CA GLY A 79 6.85 -6.56 2.12
C GLY A 79 7.49 -6.07 0.81
N LEU A 80 7.01 -4.96 0.25
CA LEU A 80 7.64 -4.28 -0.88
C LEU A 80 8.42 -3.06 -0.39
N THR A 81 9.58 -2.81 -1.00
CA THR A 81 10.38 -1.62 -0.74
C THR A 81 9.89 -0.50 -1.66
N ILE A 82 9.38 0.60 -1.10
CA ILE A 82 8.89 1.72 -1.88
C ILE A 82 9.81 2.92 -1.65
N LEU A 83 10.50 3.34 -2.70
CA LEU A 83 11.31 4.55 -2.69
C LEU A 83 10.42 5.74 -3.01
N VAL A 84 10.24 6.62 -2.03
CA VAL A 84 9.36 7.80 -2.15
C VAL A 84 10.20 9.03 -2.50
N TYR A 85 9.85 9.72 -3.58
CA TYR A 85 10.57 10.93 -3.98
C TYR A 85 10.38 12.08 -2.97
N ILE A 86 11.48 12.67 -2.51
CA ILE A 86 11.43 13.80 -1.55
C ILE A 86 11.53 15.17 -2.26
N GLY A 87 11.87 15.21 -3.56
CA GLY A 87 12.12 16.47 -4.30
C GLY A 87 13.55 16.59 -4.83
N LYS A 88 14.45 15.69 -4.40
CA LYS A 88 15.85 15.63 -4.86
C LYS A 88 16.28 14.20 -5.16
N ALA A 89 15.94 13.26 -4.27
CA ALA A 89 16.34 11.87 -4.39
C ALA A 89 15.22 10.92 -3.94
N PHE A 90 15.46 9.64 -4.22
CA PHE A 90 14.65 8.50 -3.79
C PHE A 90 15.42 7.75 -2.70
N PRO A 91 15.22 8.07 -1.41
CA PRO A 91 15.82 7.31 -0.33
C PRO A 91 15.30 5.86 -0.30
N PRO A 92 16.14 4.91 0.14
CA PRO A 92 15.79 3.50 0.40
C PRO A 92 14.74 3.33 1.48
#